data_AF-A0A931DYM6-F1
#
_entry.id   AF-A0A931DYM6-F1
#
_cell.length_a   1.000
_cell.length_b   1.000
_cell.length_c   1.000
_cell.angle_alpha   90.00
_cell.angle_beta   90.00
_cell.angle_gamma   90.00
#
_symmetry.space_group_name_H-M   'P 1'
#
loop_
_entity.id
_entity.type
_entity.pdbx_description
1 polymer ?
#
loop_
_entity_poly.entity_id
_entity_poly.type
_entity_poly.pdbx_seq_one_letter_code
_entity_poly.pdbx_strand_id
1 'polypeptide(L)' 'MGPETKWCRVGSNEEAGTEQFLVTDPDGHLARFQTSLGRRLTEVL' A
#
# COMPACT_ATOMS: atom_id res chain seq x y z
N MET A 1 3.64 -3.38 15.17
CA MET A 1 3.08 -2.55 14.09
C MET A 1 2.16 -3.46 13.28
N GLY A 2 0.89 -3.12 13.13
CA GLY A 2 -0.05 -3.88 12.31
C GLY A 2 0.03 -3.48 10.83
N PRO A 3 -0.72 -4.14 9.94
CA PRO A 3 -0.84 -3.74 8.55
C PRO A 3 -1.47 -2.34 8.40
N GLU A 4 -0.92 -1.57 7.46
CA GLU A 4 -1.40 -0.27 7.00
C GLU A 4 -1.99 -0.43 5.59
N THR A 5 -3.13 0.21 5.34
CA THR A 5 -3.70 0.34 3.98
C THR A 5 -3.34 1.69 3.37
N LYS A 6 -2.90 1.67 2.10
CA LYS A 6 -2.60 2.87 1.33
C LYS A 6 -3.23 2.80 -0.06
N TRP A 7 -3.87 3.90 -0.49
CA TRP A 7 -4.36 4.10 -1.85
C TRP A 7 -3.52 5.18 -2.52
N CYS A 8 -2.94 4.87 -3.66
CA CYS A 8 -2.09 5.79 -4.42
C CYS A 8 -2.71 6.05 -5.78
N ARG A 9 -2.73 7.31 -6.22
CA ARG A 9 -3.16 7.65 -7.59
C ARG A 9 -2.25 7.01 -8.62
N VAL A 10 -2.85 6.36 -9.60
CA VAL A 10 -2.17 5.72 -10.74
C VAL A 10 -2.66 6.25 -12.10
N GLY A 11 -3.64 7.16 -12.08
CA GLY A 11 -4.14 7.88 -13.25
C GLY A 11 -4.94 9.12 -12.83
N SER A 12 -5.57 9.78 -13.80
CA SER A 12 -6.36 11.00 -13.54
C SER A 12 -7.54 10.75 -12.61
N ASN A 13 -8.09 9.53 -12.63
CA ASN A 13 -9.24 9.20 -11.82
C ASN A 13 -9.24 7.76 -11.29
N GLU A 14 -8.04 7.21 -11.09
CA GLU A 14 -7.84 5.85 -10.63
C GLU A 14 -6.80 5.82 -9.50
N GLU A 15 -7.07 5.02 -8.48
CA GLU A 15 -6.15 4.68 -7.41
C GLU A 15 -5.90 3.17 -7.36
N ALA A 16 -4.67 2.79 -7.05
CA ALA A 16 -4.29 1.42 -6.71
C ALA A 16 -4.08 1.30 -5.20
N GLY A 17 -4.63 0.25 -4.61
CA GLY A 17 -4.59 -0.01 -3.17
C GLY A 17 -3.58 -1.08 -2.82
N THR A 18 -2.90 -0.89 -1.69
CA THR A 18 -1.98 -1.86 -1.10
C THR A 18 -2.20 -1.94 0.40
N GLU A 19 -2.25 -3.14 0.95
CA GLU A 19 -2.07 -3.37 2.39
C GLU A 19 -0.63 -3.84 2.63
N GLN A 20 0.05 -3.26 3.62
CA GLN A 20 1.47 -3.49 3.86
C GLN A 20 1.83 -3.47 5.35
N PHE A 21 2.90 -4.16 5.72
CA PHE A 21 3.55 -3.99 7.01
C PHE A 21 5.06 -4.18 6.87
N LEU A 22 5.79 -3.72 7.89
CA LEU A 22 7.24 -3.77 7.95
C LEU A 22 7.70 -4.65 9.12
N VAL A 23 8.69 -5.48 8.84
CA VAL A 23 9.40 -6.27 9.85
C VAL A 23 10.86 -5.85 9.83
N THR A 24 11.40 -5.58 11.01
CA THR A 24 12.84 -5.37 11.20
C THR A 24 13.47 -6.70 11.60
N ASP A 25 14.55 -7.08 10.91
CA ASP A 25 15.37 -8.22 11.29
C ASP A 25 16.34 -7.81 12.43
N PRO A 26 16.79 -8.75 13.30
CA PRO A 26 17.77 -8.47 14.35
C PRO A 26 19.06 -7.77 13.89
N ASP A 27 19.51 -8.03 12.66
CA ASP A 27 20.70 -7.42 12.05
C ASP A 27 20.43 -6.00 11.49
N GLY A 28 19.18 -5.52 11.59
CA GLY A 28 18.78 -4.16 11.25
C GLY A 28 18.26 -3.98 9.82
N HIS A 29 18.07 -5.04 9.05
CA HIS A 29 17.43 -4.97 7.73
C HIS A 29 15.91 -4.83 7.86
N LEU A 30 15.28 -4.34 6.79
CA LEU A 30 13.85 -4.13 6.71
C LEU A 30 13.24 -5.00 5.61
N ALA A 31 12.27 -5.83 5.99
CA ALA A 31 11.43 -6.58 5.07
C ALA A 31 10.04 -5.94 5.00
N ARG A 32 9.60 -5.60 3.78
CA ARG A 32 8.23 -5.15 3.53
C ARG A 32 7.41 -6.29 2.94
N PHE A 33 6.34 -6.64 3.63
CA PHE A 33 5.29 -7.51 3.11
C PHE A 33 4.15 -6.64 2.62
N GLN A 34 3.59 -6.98 1.47
CA GLN A 34 2.46 -6.25 0.91
C GLN A 34 1.60 -7.15 0.03
N THR A 35 0.32 -6.82 -0.05
CA THR A 35 -0.64 -7.43 -0.98
C THR A 35 -1.42 -6.34 -1.71
N SER A 36 -1.77 -6.61 -2.98
CA SER A 36 -2.60 -5.71 -3.77
C SER A 36 -4.06 -5.79 -3.32
N LEU A 37 -4.69 -4.63 -3.10
CA LEU A 37 -6.12 -4.51 -2.80
C LEU A 37 -6.97 -4.24 -4.06
N GLY A 38 -6.33 -4.18 -5.23
CA GLY A 38 -6.98 -3.87 -6.49
C GLY A 38 -6.94 -2.38 -6.83
N ARG A 39 -7.84 -1.97 -7.73
CA ARG A 39 -7.96 -0.59 -8.23
C ARG A 39 -9.35 -0.06 -7.97
N ARG A 40 -9.46 1.25 -7.74
CA ARG A 40 -10.73 1.95 -7.60
C ARG A 40 -10.74 3.23 -8.42
N LEU A 41 -11.90 3.62 -8.90
CA LEU A 41 -12.12 4.95 -9.45
C LEU A 41 -12.18 5.96 -8.29
N THR A 42 -11.57 7.11 -8.47
CA THR A 42 -11.81 8.28 -7.61
C THR A 42 -12.93 9.12 -8.21
N GLU A 43 -13.64 9.91 -7.41
CA GLU A 43 -14.50 10.96 -7.98
C GLU A 43 -13.60 12.15 -8.36
N VAL A 44 -13.69 12.62 -9.62
CA VAL A 44 -13.25 13.99 -9.94
C VAL A 44 -14.42 14.89 -9.62
N LEU A 45 -14.26 15.77 -8.62
CA LEU A 45 -15.15 16.91 -8.41
C LEU A 45 -14.92 17.98 -9.49
#